data_AF-A0A7R8UDB9-F1
#
_entry.id   AF-A0A7R8UDB9-F1
#
_cell.length_a   1.000
_cell.length_b   1.000
_cell.length_c   1.000
_cell.angle_alpha   90.00
_cell.angle_beta   90.00
_cell.angle_gamma   90.00
#
_symmetry.space_group_name_H-M   'P 1'
#
loop_
_entity.id
_entity.type
_entity.pdbx_description
1 polymer ?
#
loop_
_entity_poly.entity_id
_entity_poly.type
_entity_poly.pdbx_seq_one_letter_code
_entity_poly.pdbx_strand_id
1 'polypeptide(L)'
;MEKVNALKEKGNHQLSANNFDGAIAAYSEAISLDDKNHVLYSNRSAAYAKAGRYQEALKDAEKTIELNPSWSKGYSRKGSALAGLQRYQEAFMAYQKGLEYEPNNATLMQGQKEIEQAVINQLMSQKVEMPMDLDPQSPPPQGAKQPPPNKGPHMTNLNPEDENLPENKRLAKIEKELGNAAYKKKEFEIALKHYAKAIEHDPTDITFYNNIAAVHFEKQDFQKCIAECEQGIDIGRENRADFKLIAKALTRIANAHKKMGDWKSAKIYYEKAMSEHRTPEIKTLLSEVEKKIKEEERKAYIDPTKAEEEKELGNELFKKGDYSAAVKHYTEAIKRNPDDPKLYSNRAACYTKLAAFDLGLKDCETCIKLDDKFIKGYIRKGKILQGMQQPSKAVAAYQKALEIDPNNAEALEGYRACSMAFHSNPQEVWKNAMADPEVQQILKDPAMRLILEQMQSDPNAVKEHLKNPAIADKIYKLLESGIIQIH
;
A
#
# COMPACT_ATOMS: atom_id res chain seq x y z
N MET A 1 22.06 12.47 37.90
CA MET A 1 20.89 11.56 37.84
C MET A 1 19.82 11.89 38.88
N GLU A 2 20.16 12.17 40.14
CA GLU A 2 19.15 12.48 41.19
C GLU A 2 18.22 13.66 40.83
N LYS A 3 18.78 14.76 40.32
CA LYS A 3 17.98 15.93 39.89
C LYS A 3 17.03 15.61 38.73
N VAL A 4 17.44 14.79 37.76
CA VAL A 4 16.60 14.35 36.63
C VAL A 4 15.43 13.50 37.11
N ASN A 5 15.71 12.56 38.02
CA ASN A 5 14.66 11.72 38.62
C ASN A 5 13.69 12.55 39.47
N ALA A 6 14.18 13.51 40.27
CA ALA A 6 13.32 14.41 41.04
C ALA A 6 12.39 15.25 40.15
N LEU A 7 12.89 15.77 39.03
CA LEU A 7 12.09 16.50 38.05
C LEU A 7 11.08 15.61 37.32
N LYS A 8 11.47 14.38 36.98
CA LYS A 8 10.55 13.37 36.41
C LYS A 8 9.41 13.06 37.37
N GLU A 9 9.70 12.84 38.66
CA GLU A 9 8.66 12.58 39.67
C GLU A 9 7.79 13.82 39.92
N LYS A 10 8.37 15.02 39.94
CA LYS A 10 7.62 16.28 39.97
C LYS A 10 6.66 16.37 38.78
N GLY A 11 7.14 16.03 37.58
CA GLY A 11 6.31 15.98 36.36
C GLY A 11 5.18 14.95 36.47
N ASN A 12 5.46 13.75 36.98
CA ASN A 12 4.46 12.71 37.21
C ASN A 12 3.38 13.18 38.19
N HIS A 13 3.79 13.82 39.29
CA HIS A 13 2.88 14.36 40.30
C HIS A 13 1.96 15.45 39.72
N GLN A 14 2.53 16.41 38.96
CA GLN A 14 1.74 17.44 38.27
C GLN A 14 0.78 16.82 37.25
N LEU A 15 1.22 15.78 36.52
CA LEU A 15 0.39 15.07 35.54
C LEU A 15 -0.78 14.34 36.21
N SER A 16 -0.58 13.77 37.40
CA SER A 16 -1.67 13.18 38.20
C SER A 16 -2.63 14.22 38.79
N ALA A 17 -2.14 15.44 39.04
CA ALA A 17 -2.95 16.58 39.50
C ALA A 17 -3.68 17.30 38.34
N ASN A 18 -3.64 16.77 37.11
CA ASN A 18 -4.14 17.41 35.89
C ASN A 18 -3.53 18.79 35.57
N ASN A 19 -2.41 19.15 36.19
CA ASN A 19 -1.63 20.34 35.82
C ASN A 19 -0.68 20.00 34.68
N PHE A 20 -1.20 20.01 33.45
CA PHE A 20 -0.45 19.56 32.28
C PHE A 20 0.73 20.48 31.92
N ASP A 21 0.56 21.81 32.00
CA ASP A 21 1.66 22.75 31.73
C ASP A 21 2.77 22.63 32.78
N GLY A 22 2.42 22.44 34.06
CA GLY A 22 3.39 22.16 35.13
C GLY A 22 4.16 20.86 34.90
N ALA A 23 3.48 19.81 34.41
CA ALA A 23 4.13 18.54 34.05
C ALA A 23 5.08 18.72 32.86
N ILE A 24 4.63 19.41 31.80
CA ILE A 24 5.42 19.70 30.60
C ILE A 24 6.69 20.49 30.97
N ALA A 25 6.57 21.50 31.83
CA ALA A 25 7.71 22.30 32.29
C ALA A 25 8.73 21.43 33.05
N ALA A 26 8.27 20.60 33.99
CA ALA A 26 9.14 19.71 34.76
C ALA A 26 9.84 18.67 33.88
N TYR A 27 9.14 18.06 32.92
CA TYR A 27 9.78 17.14 31.97
C TYR A 27 10.73 17.86 31.02
N SER A 28 10.44 19.09 30.60
CA SER A 28 11.34 19.86 29.74
C SER A 28 12.63 20.25 30.45
N GLU A 29 12.55 20.61 31.73
CA GLU A 29 13.73 20.82 32.58
C GLU A 29 14.51 19.51 32.74
N ALA A 30 13.83 18.37 32.97
CA ALA A 30 14.49 17.07 33.05
C ALA A 30 15.21 16.69 31.75
N ILE A 31 14.59 16.95 30.58
CA ILE A 31 15.17 16.68 29.25
C ILE A 31 16.38 17.59 28.99
N SER A 32 16.37 18.84 29.46
CA SER A 32 17.53 19.73 29.33
C SER A 32 18.78 19.23 30.07
N LEU A 33 18.58 18.36 31.06
CA LEU A 33 19.63 17.73 31.85
C LEU A 33 20.00 16.32 31.36
N ASP A 34 19.09 15.64 30.65
CA ASP A 34 19.28 14.29 30.10
C ASP A 34 18.44 14.10 28.82
N ASP A 35 19.02 14.52 27.70
CA ASP A 35 18.36 14.56 26.39
C ASP A 35 18.31 13.20 25.68
N LYS A 36 18.96 12.17 26.23
CA LYS A 36 19.00 10.79 25.70
C LYS A 36 17.99 9.85 26.37
N ASN A 37 17.27 10.33 27.38
CA ASN A 37 16.33 9.52 28.13
C ASN A 37 14.95 9.47 27.46
N HIS A 38 14.73 8.41 26.68
CA HIS A 38 13.47 8.16 25.97
C HIS A 38 12.23 8.17 26.88
N VAL A 39 12.36 7.83 28.17
CA VAL A 39 11.22 7.83 29.12
C VAL A 39 10.71 9.25 29.37
N LEU A 40 11.60 10.26 29.41
CA LEU A 40 11.22 11.65 29.63
C LEU A 40 10.40 12.19 28.46
N TYR A 41 10.82 11.89 27.22
CA TYR A 41 10.06 12.23 26.01
C TYR A 41 8.71 11.50 25.97
N SER A 42 8.65 10.22 26.34
CA SER A 42 7.36 9.49 26.43
C SER A 42 6.40 10.11 27.44
N ASN A 43 6.92 10.57 28.59
CA ASN A 43 6.11 11.18 29.63
C ASN A 43 5.63 12.59 29.24
N ARG A 44 6.51 13.38 28.61
CA ARG A 44 6.14 14.70 28.10
C ARG A 44 5.17 14.61 26.92
N SER A 45 5.33 13.63 26.04
CA SER A 45 4.36 13.28 24.99
C SER A 45 2.97 13.01 25.57
N ALA A 46 2.89 12.23 26.66
CA ALA A 46 1.62 11.98 27.35
C ALA A 46 1.00 13.25 27.96
N ALA A 47 1.82 14.13 28.53
CA ALA A 47 1.37 15.40 29.08
C ALA A 47 0.85 16.34 27.98
N TYR A 48 1.56 16.44 26.85
CA TYR A 48 1.09 17.17 25.67
C TYR A 48 -0.24 16.63 25.12
N ALA A 49 -0.38 15.30 25.01
CA ALA A 49 -1.61 14.67 24.54
C ALA A 49 -2.80 14.97 25.48
N LYS A 50 -2.60 14.91 26.81
CA LYS A 50 -3.63 15.28 27.79
C LYS A 50 -3.98 16.77 27.76
N ALA A 51 -3.03 17.64 27.38
CA ALA A 51 -3.25 19.06 27.16
C ALA A 51 -3.90 19.40 25.80
N GLY A 52 -4.20 18.40 24.95
CA GLY A 52 -4.72 18.61 23.59
C GLY A 52 -3.67 19.10 22.57
N ARG A 53 -2.39 19.14 22.95
CA ARG A 53 -1.26 19.56 22.11
C ARG A 53 -0.69 18.37 21.33
N TYR A 54 -1.47 17.87 20.37
CA TYR A 54 -1.16 16.58 19.74
C TYR A 54 0.03 16.61 18.77
N GLN A 55 0.36 17.76 18.16
CA GLN A 55 1.55 17.89 17.30
C GLN A 55 2.85 17.77 18.12
N GLU A 56 2.92 18.44 19.26
CA GLU A 56 4.05 18.36 20.19
C GLU A 56 4.15 16.97 20.81
N ALA A 57 3.01 16.36 21.14
CA ALA A 57 2.96 14.98 21.59
C ALA A 57 3.55 13.99 20.56
N LEU A 58 3.24 14.20 19.27
CA LEU A 58 3.76 13.38 18.18
C LEU A 58 5.28 13.54 18.05
N LYS A 59 5.78 14.77 18.08
CA LYS A 59 7.23 15.04 17.99
C LYS A 59 8.01 14.33 19.11
N ASP A 60 7.51 14.39 20.34
CA ASP A 60 8.13 13.69 21.47
C ASP A 60 7.99 12.17 21.39
N ALA A 61 6.88 11.66 20.84
CA ALA A 61 6.72 10.23 20.60
C ALA A 61 7.72 9.72 19.56
N GLU A 62 7.95 10.48 18.49
CA GLU A 62 8.96 10.15 17.48
C GLU A 62 10.38 10.19 18.05
N LYS A 63 10.68 11.19 18.90
CA LYS A 63 11.97 11.25 19.59
C LYS A 63 12.17 10.08 20.56
N THR A 64 11.10 9.62 21.21
CA THR A 64 11.12 8.41 22.06
C THR A 64 11.52 7.18 21.24
N ILE A 65 10.93 7.01 20.05
CA ILE A 65 11.22 5.89 19.14
C ILE A 65 12.64 6.02 18.57
N GLU A 66 13.09 7.22 18.21
CA GLU A 66 14.46 7.46 17.75
C GLU A 66 15.50 7.05 18.80
N LEU A 67 15.26 7.36 20.07
CA LEU A 67 16.15 7.03 21.18
C LEU A 67 16.06 5.55 21.61
N ASN A 68 14.91 4.91 21.45
CA ASN A 68 14.72 3.48 21.75
C ASN A 68 13.71 2.82 20.80
N PRO A 69 14.16 2.32 19.63
CA PRO A 69 13.27 1.79 18.59
C PRO A 69 12.52 0.51 18.95
N SER A 70 13.00 -0.27 19.93
CA SER A 70 12.38 -1.54 20.34
C SER A 70 11.34 -1.38 21.46
N TRP A 71 11.14 -0.16 21.97
CA TRP A 71 10.23 0.07 23.08
C TRP A 71 8.80 0.33 22.61
N SER A 72 7.95 -0.68 22.81
CA SER A 72 6.52 -0.69 22.47
C SER A 72 5.76 0.57 22.91
N LYS A 73 6.11 1.14 24.08
CA LYS A 73 5.44 2.32 24.64
C LYS A 73 5.65 3.58 23.80
N GLY A 74 6.79 3.71 23.09
CA GLY A 74 7.02 4.82 22.15
C GLY A 74 5.99 4.82 21.01
N TYR A 75 5.71 3.64 20.46
CA TYR A 75 4.67 3.46 19.44
C TYR A 75 3.26 3.69 19.98
N SER A 76 2.98 3.31 21.24
CA SER A 76 1.72 3.65 21.92
C SER A 76 1.51 5.16 22.01
N ARG A 77 2.56 5.92 22.37
CA ARG A 77 2.51 7.39 22.40
C ARG A 77 2.27 7.99 21.01
N LYS A 78 2.96 7.47 19.99
CA LYS A 78 2.81 7.91 18.60
C LYS A 78 1.38 7.68 18.10
N GLY A 79 0.83 6.49 18.34
CA GLY A 79 -0.55 6.14 18.01
C GLY A 79 -1.56 7.09 18.67
N SER A 80 -1.42 7.36 19.98
CA SER A 80 -2.33 8.25 20.71
C SER A 80 -2.26 9.71 20.23
N ALA A 81 -1.05 10.20 19.90
CA ALA A 81 -0.89 11.54 19.36
C ALA A 81 -1.52 11.68 17.96
N LEU A 82 -1.30 10.71 17.08
CA LEU A 82 -1.91 10.66 15.74
C LEU A 82 -3.44 10.52 15.80
N ALA A 83 -3.96 9.76 16.76
CA ALA A 83 -5.39 9.63 17.01
C ALA A 83 -6.02 10.98 17.38
N GLY A 84 -5.37 11.74 18.28
CA GLY A 84 -5.81 13.09 18.64
C GLY A 84 -5.76 14.09 17.47
N LEU A 85 -4.86 13.88 16.51
CA LEU A 85 -4.80 14.63 15.24
C LEU A 85 -5.80 14.13 14.18
N GLN A 86 -6.64 13.13 14.49
CA GLN A 86 -7.54 12.46 13.55
C GLN A 86 -6.82 11.82 12.34
N ARG A 87 -5.51 11.53 12.47
CA ARG A 87 -4.70 10.82 11.47
C ARG A 87 -4.79 9.32 11.70
N TYR A 88 -6.01 8.78 11.62
CA TYR A 88 -6.36 7.43 12.06
C TYR A 88 -5.57 6.32 11.37
N GLN A 89 -5.32 6.43 10.06
CA GLN A 89 -4.53 5.43 9.33
C GLN A 89 -3.10 5.33 9.85
N GLU A 90 -2.45 6.46 10.13
CA GLU A 90 -1.09 6.49 10.65
C GLU A 90 -1.04 6.04 12.11
N ALA A 91 -2.08 6.36 12.90
CA ALA A 91 -2.23 5.86 14.27
C ALA A 91 -2.31 4.33 14.31
N PHE A 92 -3.10 3.73 13.42
CA PHE A 92 -3.21 2.27 13.28
C PHE A 92 -1.86 1.62 12.97
N MET A 93 -1.12 2.16 11.99
CA MET A 93 0.21 1.67 11.61
C MET A 93 1.21 1.78 12.77
N ALA A 94 1.14 2.84 13.57
CA ALA A 94 1.98 2.99 14.75
C ALA A 94 1.68 1.92 15.80
N TYR A 95 0.40 1.65 16.11
CA TYR A 95 0.02 0.59 17.03
C TYR A 95 0.45 -0.80 16.54
N GLN A 96 0.26 -1.10 15.25
CA GLN A 96 0.70 -2.33 14.63
C GLN A 96 2.22 -2.53 14.76
N LYS A 97 3.01 -1.47 14.52
CA LYS A 97 4.47 -1.51 14.68
C LYS A 97 4.90 -1.79 16.12
N GLY A 98 4.19 -1.23 17.10
CA GLY A 98 4.44 -1.53 18.51
C GLY A 98 4.15 -2.99 18.88
N LEU A 99 3.11 -3.60 18.28
CA LEU A 99 2.75 -5.00 18.48
C LEU A 99 3.75 -5.97 17.84
N GLU A 100 4.54 -5.55 16.85
CA GLU A 100 5.66 -6.36 16.35
C GLU A 100 6.73 -6.61 17.43
N TYR A 101 6.92 -5.65 18.35
CA TYR A 101 7.86 -5.79 19.47
C TYR A 101 7.23 -6.46 20.70
N GLU A 102 5.95 -6.16 20.99
CA GLU A 102 5.19 -6.77 22.08
C GLU A 102 3.78 -7.22 21.62
N PRO A 103 3.64 -8.44 21.07
CA PRO A 103 2.39 -8.90 20.45
C PRO A 103 1.17 -8.95 21.38
N ASN A 104 1.39 -9.13 22.69
CA ASN A 104 0.33 -9.26 23.69
C ASN A 104 0.11 -7.99 24.52
N ASN A 105 0.60 -6.84 24.06
CA ASN A 105 0.45 -5.59 24.81
C ASN A 105 -1.00 -5.08 24.74
N ALA A 106 -1.73 -5.20 25.85
CA ALA A 106 -3.14 -4.81 25.95
C ALA A 106 -3.40 -3.34 25.57
N THR A 107 -2.46 -2.42 25.85
CA THR A 107 -2.64 -0.99 25.54
C THR A 107 -2.60 -0.74 24.03
N LEU A 108 -1.68 -1.41 23.33
CA LEU A 108 -1.56 -1.29 21.88
C LEU A 108 -2.75 -1.94 21.15
N MET A 109 -3.17 -3.14 21.58
CA MET A 109 -4.35 -3.81 21.01
C MET A 109 -5.63 -3.01 21.23
N GLN A 110 -5.79 -2.42 22.41
CA GLN A 110 -6.95 -1.58 22.73
C GLN A 110 -6.93 -0.29 21.90
N GLY A 111 -5.77 0.37 21.79
CA GLY A 111 -5.61 1.55 20.93
C GLY A 111 -5.96 1.26 19.47
N GLN A 112 -5.54 0.11 18.93
CA GLN A 112 -5.89 -0.29 17.57
C GLN A 112 -7.40 -0.44 17.37
N LYS A 113 -8.11 -1.11 18.30
CA LYS A 113 -9.57 -1.25 18.26
C LYS A 113 -10.29 0.09 18.36
N GLU A 114 -9.78 1.02 19.17
CA GLU A 114 -10.34 2.37 19.30
C GLU A 114 -10.22 3.15 17.99
N ILE A 115 -9.10 3.01 17.26
CA ILE A 115 -8.94 3.59 15.93
C ILE A 115 -9.93 2.99 14.93
N GLU A 116 -10.06 1.67 14.89
CA GLU A 116 -11.03 1.00 14.02
C GLU A 116 -12.46 1.51 14.27
N GLN A 117 -12.86 1.61 15.53
CA GLN A 117 -14.18 2.12 15.91
C GLN A 117 -14.34 3.62 15.59
N ALA A 118 -13.29 4.44 15.78
CA ALA A 118 -13.31 5.86 15.45
C ALA A 118 -13.47 6.08 13.94
N VAL A 119 -12.79 5.28 13.11
CA VAL A 119 -12.94 5.31 11.64
C VAL A 119 -14.36 4.90 11.23
N ILE A 120 -14.90 3.83 11.80
CA ILE A 120 -16.29 3.41 11.56
C ILE A 120 -17.26 4.53 11.95
N ASN A 121 -17.08 5.17 13.11
CA ASN A 121 -17.94 6.25 13.57
C ASN A 121 -17.80 7.50 12.68
N GLN A 122 -16.61 7.83 12.21
CA GLN A 122 -16.38 8.95 11.29
C GLN A 122 -17.05 8.71 9.93
N LEU A 123 -16.99 7.48 9.42
CA LEU A 123 -17.67 7.08 8.20
C LEU A 123 -19.19 7.13 8.34
N MET A 124 -19.71 6.84 9.54
CA MET A 124 -21.14 6.88 9.85
C MET A 124 -21.65 8.29 10.19
N SER A 125 -20.79 9.21 10.64
CA SER A 125 -21.16 10.59 11.01
C SER A 125 -21.06 11.58 9.86
N GLN A 126 -20.29 11.28 8.81
CA GLN A 126 -20.31 12.01 7.55
C GLN A 126 -21.61 11.70 6.78
N LYS A 127 -22.70 12.39 7.16
CA LYS A 127 -23.83 12.63 6.24
C LYS A 127 -23.26 13.25 4.96
N VAL A 128 -23.41 12.55 3.85
CA VAL A 128 -23.12 13.10 2.52
C VAL A 128 -24.16 14.18 2.22
N GLU A 129 -23.83 15.44 2.49
CA GLU A 129 -24.57 16.60 1.96
C GLU A 129 -23.99 16.97 0.60
N MET A 130 -24.76 16.71 -0.46
CA MET A 130 -24.64 17.40 -1.75
C MET A 130 -25.59 18.61 -1.72
N PRO A 131 -25.25 19.75 -2.36
CA PRO A 131 -26.02 20.97 -2.24
C PRO A 131 -27.33 20.87 -3.02
N MET A 132 -28.46 21.11 -2.36
CA MET A 132 -29.70 21.55 -2.99
C MET A 132 -30.36 22.61 -2.11
N ASP A 133 -30.36 23.84 -2.61
CA ASP A 133 -31.21 24.92 -2.12
C ASP A 133 -32.69 24.54 -2.35
N LEU A 134 -33.46 24.54 -1.26
CA LEU A 134 -34.86 25.01 -1.09
C LEU A 134 -35.55 24.20 0.02
N ASP A 135 -35.48 24.73 1.23
CA ASP A 135 -36.32 24.44 2.40
C ASP A 135 -37.71 25.16 2.22
N PRO A 136 -38.77 24.97 3.05
CA PRO A 136 -38.76 24.27 4.33
C PRO A 136 -40.06 23.51 4.78
N GLN A 137 -39.91 22.57 5.72
CA GLN A 137 -40.44 22.63 7.12
C GLN A 137 -40.74 21.27 7.78
N SER A 138 -40.40 21.24 9.09
CA SER A 138 -41.02 20.50 10.23
C SER A 138 -40.27 19.28 10.84
N PRO A 139 -40.37 19.06 12.17
CA PRO A 139 -39.22 19.01 13.11
C PRO A 139 -38.99 17.62 13.79
N PRO A 140 -38.01 17.47 14.72
CA PRO A 140 -37.37 16.19 15.03
C PRO A 140 -37.81 15.55 16.37
N PRO A 141 -37.46 14.27 16.60
CA PRO A 141 -37.26 13.73 17.96
C PRO A 141 -35.81 13.22 18.15
N GLN A 142 -35.05 13.75 19.12
CA GLN A 142 -34.91 13.31 20.53
C GLN A 142 -34.31 11.91 20.77
N GLY A 143 -33.09 11.89 21.31
CA GLY A 143 -32.81 11.28 22.61
C GLY A 143 -32.50 9.77 22.73
N ALA A 144 -31.21 9.43 22.59
CA ALA A 144 -30.39 8.43 23.33
C ALA A 144 -31.01 7.14 23.93
N LYS A 145 -30.30 6.00 23.74
CA LYS A 145 -29.82 5.09 24.81
C LYS A 145 -28.80 4.04 24.32
N GLN A 146 -27.83 3.73 25.18
CA GLN A 146 -26.72 2.77 25.03
C GLN A 146 -27.18 1.30 25.08
N PRO A 147 -26.40 0.33 24.54
CA PRO A 147 -26.74 -1.10 24.59
C PRO A 147 -26.30 -1.77 25.91
N PRO A 148 -27.07 -2.73 26.45
CA PRO A 148 -26.65 -3.54 27.60
C PRO A 148 -25.80 -4.77 27.17
N PRO A 149 -25.06 -5.39 28.12
CA PRO A 149 -24.08 -6.43 27.82
C PRO A 149 -24.67 -7.83 27.65
N ASN A 150 -23.88 -8.64 26.95
CA ASN A 150 -24.01 -10.05 26.61
C ASN A 150 -24.58 -10.94 27.75
N LYS A 151 -25.67 -11.67 27.46
CA LYS A 151 -26.14 -12.83 28.21
C LYS A 151 -26.43 -13.97 27.22
N GLY A 152 -25.98 -15.19 27.57
CA GLY A 152 -26.25 -16.43 26.86
C GLY A 152 -27.74 -16.78 26.75
N PRO A 153 -28.07 -17.89 26.08
CA PRO A 153 -29.28 -18.02 25.27
C PRO A 153 -30.56 -18.05 26.12
N HIS A 154 -31.35 -16.99 26.04
CA HIS A 154 -32.74 -16.99 26.45
C HIS A 154 -33.63 -17.10 25.21
N MET A 155 -34.28 -18.26 25.04
CA MET A 155 -35.50 -18.34 24.24
C MET A 155 -36.62 -17.58 24.98
N THR A 156 -37.54 -17.01 24.21
CA THR A 156 -38.67 -16.14 24.60
C THR A 156 -38.27 -14.74 25.11
N ASN A 157 -37.90 -13.86 24.19
CA ASN A 157 -38.19 -12.43 24.31
C ASN A 157 -38.32 -11.85 22.90
N LEU A 158 -39.53 -11.82 22.37
CA LEU A 158 -39.87 -10.89 21.29
C LEU A 158 -39.63 -9.47 21.84
N ASN A 159 -39.11 -8.56 21.01
CA ASN A 159 -38.98 -7.16 21.44
C ASN A 159 -40.38 -6.62 21.77
N PRO A 160 -40.56 -5.69 22.72
CA PRO A 160 -41.85 -5.07 23.01
C PRO A 160 -42.53 -4.43 21.77
N GLU A 161 -41.73 -4.05 20.76
CA GLU A 161 -42.20 -3.53 19.47
C GLU A 161 -42.84 -4.61 18.57
N ASP A 162 -42.56 -5.89 18.81
CA ASP A 162 -43.08 -7.02 18.02
C ASP A 162 -44.49 -7.46 18.45
N GLU A 163 -45.00 -7.01 19.60
CA GLU A 163 -46.37 -7.32 20.07
C GLU A 163 -47.45 -6.69 19.19
N ASN A 164 -47.12 -5.60 18.48
CA ASN A 164 -48.03 -4.88 17.59
C ASN A 164 -48.01 -5.39 16.12
N LEU A 165 -47.21 -6.41 15.81
CA LEU A 165 -47.16 -7.00 14.47
C LEU A 165 -48.32 -7.98 14.25
N PRO A 166 -48.86 -8.08 13.02
CA PRO A 166 -49.80 -9.12 12.64
C PRO A 166 -49.29 -10.52 13.03
N GLU A 167 -50.19 -11.39 13.50
CA GLU A 167 -49.84 -12.71 14.04
C GLU A 167 -48.98 -13.54 13.08
N ASN A 168 -49.30 -13.50 11.79
CA ASN A 168 -48.54 -14.19 10.76
C ASN A 168 -47.08 -13.70 10.67
N LYS A 169 -46.83 -12.40 10.81
CA LYS A 169 -45.45 -11.84 10.83
C LYS A 169 -44.70 -12.21 12.11
N ARG A 170 -45.39 -12.30 13.25
CA ARG A 170 -44.79 -12.74 14.52
C ARG A 170 -44.35 -14.19 14.45
N LEU A 171 -45.22 -15.07 13.94
CA LEU A 171 -44.91 -16.50 13.73
C LEU A 171 -43.75 -16.67 12.75
N ALA A 172 -43.75 -15.94 11.63
CA ALA A 172 -42.65 -15.97 10.66
C ALA A 172 -41.31 -15.55 11.30
N LYS A 173 -41.31 -14.54 12.18
CA LYS A 173 -40.10 -14.08 12.89
C LYS A 173 -39.58 -15.15 13.86
N ILE A 174 -40.46 -15.83 14.60
CA ILE A 174 -40.08 -16.92 15.51
C ILE A 174 -39.43 -18.06 14.73
N GLU A 175 -40.09 -18.52 13.65
CA GLU A 175 -39.56 -19.58 12.78
C GLU A 175 -38.22 -19.19 12.17
N LYS A 176 -38.05 -17.93 11.74
CA LYS A 176 -36.76 -17.41 11.28
C LYS A 176 -35.67 -17.50 12.34
N GLU A 177 -35.93 -17.12 13.59
CA GLU A 177 -34.92 -17.20 14.66
C GLU A 177 -34.57 -18.65 15.02
N LEU A 178 -35.53 -19.57 14.97
CA LEU A 178 -35.28 -21.01 15.10
C LEU A 178 -34.39 -21.51 13.95
N GLY A 179 -34.69 -21.10 12.72
CA GLY A 179 -33.86 -21.37 11.55
C GLY A 179 -32.44 -20.83 11.69
N ASN A 180 -32.28 -19.59 12.18
CA ASN A 180 -30.98 -18.97 12.43
C ASN A 180 -30.20 -19.71 13.52
N ALA A 181 -30.87 -20.19 14.57
CA ALA A 181 -30.25 -21.00 15.61
C ALA A 181 -29.74 -22.34 15.06
N ALA A 182 -30.55 -23.02 14.25
CA ALA A 182 -30.15 -24.25 13.57
C ALA A 182 -29.00 -24.02 12.57
N TYR A 183 -29.04 -22.91 11.80
CA TYR A 183 -27.98 -22.51 10.88
C TYR A 183 -26.64 -22.32 11.59
N LYS A 184 -26.63 -21.63 12.75
CA LYS A 184 -25.42 -21.45 13.57
C LYS A 184 -24.85 -22.77 14.08
N LYS A 185 -25.71 -23.77 14.31
CA LYS A 185 -25.32 -25.14 14.67
C LYS A 185 -24.93 -26.01 13.47
N LYS A 186 -24.99 -25.47 12.25
CA LYS A 186 -24.81 -26.19 10.97
C LYS A 186 -25.82 -27.31 10.73
N GLU A 187 -26.97 -27.24 11.39
CA GLU A 187 -28.11 -28.15 11.19
C GLU A 187 -28.94 -27.68 9.99
N PHE A 188 -28.34 -27.75 8.79
CA PHE A 188 -28.86 -27.09 7.59
C PHE A 188 -30.26 -27.56 7.17
N GLU A 189 -30.56 -28.85 7.26
CA GLU A 189 -31.89 -29.37 6.92
C GLU A 189 -32.98 -28.88 7.88
N ILE A 190 -32.62 -28.70 9.15
CA ILE A 190 -33.53 -28.16 10.18
C ILE A 190 -33.74 -26.66 9.93
N ALA A 191 -32.67 -25.93 9.60
CA ALA A 191 -32.74 -24.52 9.25
C ALA A 191 -33.65 -24.28 8.03
N LEU A 192 -33.51 -25.07 6.96
CA LEU A 192 -34.36 -24.97 5.76
C LEU A 192 -35.85 -25.20 6.08
N LYS A 193 -36.17 -26.19 6.93
CA LYS A 193 -37.55 -26.43 7.36
C LYS A 193 -38.16 -25.25 8.09
N HIS A 194 -37.40 -24.63 9.01
CA HIS A 194 -37.87 -23.45 9.73
C HIS A 194 -38.00 -22.22 8.83
N TYR A 195 -37.09 -22.00 7.89
CA TYR A 195 -37.23 -20.91 6.92
C TYR A 195 -38.40 -21.12 5.93
N ALA A 196 -38.65 -22.35 5.50
CA ALA A 196 -39.82 -22.67 4.67
C ALA A 196 -41.14 -22.37 5.42
N LYS A 197 -41.23 -22.77 6.69
CA LYS A 197 -42.38 -22.40 7.54
C LYS A 197 -42.52 -20.88 7.74
N ALA A 198 -41.42 -20.16 7.84
CA ALA A 198 -41.46 -18.70 7.92
C ALA A 198 -42.08 -18.08 6.64
N ILE A 199 -41.77 -18.64 5.46
CA ILE A 199 -42.38 -18.23 4.18
C ILE A 199 -43.87 -18.58 4.12
N GLU A 200 -44.30 -19.72 4.66
CA GLU A 200 -45.73 -20.08 4.75
C GLU A 200 -46.53 -19.04 5.56
N HIS A 201 -45.92 -18.47 6.60
CA HIS A 201 -46.54 -17.44 7.42
C HIS A 201 -46.45 -16.03 6.83
N ASP A 202 -45.32 -15.68 6.22
CA ASP A 202 -45.12 -14.39 5.54
C ASP A 202 -44.29 -14.58 4.25
N PRO A 203 -44.93 -14.75 3.08
CA PRO A 203 -44.21 -14.96 1.82
C PRO A 203 -43.58 -13.68 1.26
N THR A 204 -43.82 -12.51 1.88
CA THR A 204 -43.42 -11.20 1.33
C THR A 204 -42.02 -10.76 1.76
N ASP A 205 -41.42 -11.42 2.75
CA ASP A 205 -40.13 -11.03 3.32
C ASP A 205 -38.95 -11.75 2.62
N ILE A 206 -38.16 -10.97 1.87
CA ILE A 206 -36.92 -11.41 1.20
C ILE A 206 -35.90 -12.03 2.17
N THR A 207 -35.94 -11.72 3.47
CA THR A 207 -34.95 -12.21 4.43
C THR A 207 -34.94 -13.73 4.54
N PHE A 208 -36.08 -14.40 4.38
CA PHE A 208 -36.17 -15.86 4.44
C PHE A 208 -35.45 -16.51 3.27
N TYR A 209 -35.72 -16.05 2.04
CA TYR A 209 -35.02 -16.48 0.83
C TYR A 209 -33.52 -16.22 0.91
N ASN A 210 -33.12 -15.06 1.45
CA ASN A 210 -31.73 -14.72 1.71
C ASN A 210 -31.03 -15.69 2.69
N ASN A 211 -31.76 -16.23 3.66
CA ASN A 211 -31.23 -17.18 4.62
C ASN A 211 -31.20 -18.62 4.05
N ILE A 212 -32.21 -19.02 3.28
CA ILE A 212 -32.24 -20.28 2.53
C ILE A 212 -31.06 -20.33 1.54
N ALA A 213 -30.87 -19.26 0.77
CA ALA A 213 -29.74 -19.14 -0.14
C ALA A 213 -28.40 -19.22 0.59
N ALA A 214 -28.29 -18.67 1.81
CA ALA A 214 -27.08 -18.82 2.62
C ALA A 214 -26.82 -20.29 3.00
N VAL A 215 -27.85 -21.06 3.34
CA VAL A 215 -27.73 -22.51 3.58
C VAL A 215 -27.23 -23.23 2.35
N HIS A 216 -27.82 -22.98 1.18
CA HIS A 216 -27.40 -23.61 -0.07
C HIS A 216 -25.96 -23.24 -0.44
N PHE A 217 -25.55 -21.99 -0.19
CA PHE A 217 -24.18 -21.55 -0.38
C PHE A 217 -23.18 -22.34 0.50
N GLU A 218 -23.49 -22.51 1.79
CA GLU A 218 -22.65 -23.31 2.71
C GLU A 218 -22.60 -24.80 2.33
N LYS A 219 -23.71 -25.33 1.80
CA LYS A 219 -23.78 -26.70 1.24
C LYS A 219 -23.08 -26.85 -0.11
N GLN A 220 -22.49 -25.78 -0.66
CA GLN A 220 -21.87 -25.73 -2.00
C GLN A 220 -22.85 -26.02 -3.15
N ASP A 221 -24.16 -25.92 -2.91
CA ASP A 221 -25.19 -26.02 -3.94
C ASP A 221 -25.42 -24.63 -4.55
N PHE A 222 -24.46 -24.21 -5.38
CA PHE A 222 -24.41 -22.85 -5.91
C PHE A 222 -25.57 -22.54 -6.86
N GLN A 223 -26.05 -23.52 -7.63
CA GLN A 223 -27.18 -23.32 -8.54
C GLN A 223 -28.47 -23.04 -7.78
N LYS A 224 -28.77 -23.82 -6.72
CA LYS A 224 -29.93 -23.53 -5.87
C LYS A 224 -29.78 -22.24 -5.09
N CYS A 225 -28.57 -21.94 -4.59
CA CYS A 225 -28.30 -20.66 -3.96
C CYS A 225 -28.65 -19.47 -4.87
N ILE A 226 -28.31 -19.55 -6.16
CA ILE A 226 -28.59 -18.49 -7.13
C ILE A 226 -30.11 -18.38 -7.33
N ALA A 227 -30.79 -19.49 -7.61
CA ALA A 227 -32.23 -19.51 -7.82
C ALA A 227 -33.02 -18.92 -6.64
N GLU A 228 -32.66 -19.30 -5.41
CA GLU A 228 -33.29 -18.80 -4.18
C GLU A 228 -33.03 -17.30 -3.96
N CYS A 229 -31.84 -16.81 -4.32
CA CYS A 229 -31.55 -15.38 -4.29
C CYS A 229 -32.33 -14.61 -5.36
N GLU A 230 -32.47 -15.14 -6.58
CA GLU A 230 -33.24 -14.51 -7.66
C GLU A 230 -34.73 -14.42 -7.29
N GLN A 231 -35.31 -15.51 -6.79
CA GLN A 231 -36.67 -15.53 -6.25
C GLN A 231 -36.85 -14.52 -5.11
N GLY A 232 -35.89 -14.46 -4.18
CA GLY A 232 -35.90 -13.47 -3.10
C GLY A 232 -35.85 -12.02 -3.61
N ILE A 233 -35.06 -11.74 -4.64
CA ILE A 233 -34.96 -10.40 -5.26
C ILE A 233 -36.29 -10.00 -5.89
N ASP A 234 -36.95 -10.90 -6.63
CA ASP A 234 -38.23 -10.62 -7.27
C ASP A 234 -39.29 -10.28 -6.22
N ILE A 235 -39.43 -11.12 -5.20
CA ILE A 235 -40.35 -10.87 -4.07
C ILE A 235 -39.99 -9.58 -3.33
N GLY A 236 -38.71 -9.33 -3.11
CA GLY A 236 -38.22 -8.10 -2.48
C GLY A 236 -38.58 -6.85 -3.29
N ARG A 237 -38.49 -6.89 -4.62
CA ARG A 237 -38.85 -5.77 -5.49
C ARG A 237 -40.36 -5.54 -5.53
N GLU A 238 -41.15 -6.62 -5.64
CA GLU A 238 -42.62 -6.56 -5.61
C GLU A 238 -43.14 -5.94 -4.31
N ASN A 239 -42.52 -6.30 -3.17
CA ASN A 239 -42.93 -5.84 -1.85
C ASN A 239 -42.14 -4.62 -1.34
N ARG A 240 -41.34 -3.97 -2.20
CA ARG A 240 -40.54 -2.77 -1.88
C ARG A 240 -39.64 -2.95 -0.64
N ALA A 241 -39.00 -4.11 -0.53
CA ALA A 241 -38.05 -4.41 0.52
C ALA A 241 -36.84 -3.46 0.47
N ASP A 242 -36.14 -3.34 1.61
CA ASP A 242 -34.93 -2.53 1.72
C ASP A 242 -33.89 -2.94 0.66
N PHE A 243 -33.40 -1.96 -0.10
CA PHE A 243 -32.37 -2.13 -1.13
C PHE A 243 -31.11 -2.83 -0.60
N LYS A 244 -30.81 -2.73 0.70
CA LYS A 244 -29.72 -3.47 1.36
C LYS A 244 -29.91 -4.98 1.31
N LEU A 245 -31.16 -5.45 1.44
CA LEU A 245 -31.49 -6.87 1.42
C LEU A 245 -31.39 -7.44 -0.01
N ILE A 246 -31.79 -6.64 -1.00
CA ILE A 246 -31.64 -6.96 -2.42
C ILE A 246 -30.15 -7.00 -2.79
N ALA A 247 -29.37 -6.00 -2.38
CA ALA A 247 -27.93 -5.97 -2.58
C ALA A 247 -27.23 -7.16 -1.91
N LYS A 248 -27.69 -7.61 -0.73
CA LYS A 248 -27.18 -8.81 -0.06
C LYS A 248 -27.45 -10.08 -0.86
N ALA A 249 -28.62 -10.22 -1.45
CA ALA A 249 -28.96 -11.34 -2.33
C ALA A 249 -28.07 -11.34 -3.59
N LEU A 250 -27.94 -10.20 -4.28
CA LEU A 250 -27.08 -10.04 -5.45
C LEU A 250 -25.60 -10.32 -5.14
N THR A 251 -25.12 -9.87 -3.98
CA THR A 251 -23.74 -10.15 -3.52
C THR A 251 -23.54 -11.64 -3.29
N ARG A 252 -24.56 -12.37 -2.81
CA ARG A 252 -24.48 -13.82 -2.64
C ARG A 252 -24.47 -14.56 -3.98
N ILE A 253 -25.26 -14.13 -4.96
CA ILE A 253 -25.20 -14.65 -6.33
C ILE A 253 -23.79 -14.44 -6.91
N ALA A 254 -23.24 -13.25 -6.77
CA ALA A 254 -21.87 -12.95 -7.22
C ALA A 254 -20.82 -13.85 -6.55
N ASN A 255 -20.94 -14.08 -5.24
CA ASN A 255 -20.09 -15.00 -4.50
C ASN A 255 -20.23 -16.46 -4.99
N ALA A 256 -21.44 -16.89 -5.39
CA ALA A 256 -21.68 -18.23 -5.92
C ALA A 256 -20.99 -18.41 -7.28
N HIS A 257 -21.15 -17.46 -8.20
CA HIS A 257 -20.41 -17.46 -9.48
C HIS A 257 -18.89 -17.40 -9.27
N LYS A 258 -18.40 -16.61 -8.31
CA LYS A 258 -16.99 -16.55 -7.91
C LYS A 258 -16.47 -17.93 -7.48
N LYS A 259 -17.28 -18.72 -6.76
CA LYS A 259 -16.91 -20.09 -6.34
C LYS A 259 -16.97 -21.10 -7.47
N MET A 260 -17.84 -20.89 -8.46
CA MET A 260 -17.92 -21.71 -9.68
C MET A 260 -16.81 -21.39 -10.70
N GLY A 261 -16.03 -20.33 -10.49
CA GLY A 261 -15.01 -19.87 -11.45
C GLY A 261 -15.56 -19.05 -12.61
N ASP A 262 -16.84 -18.68 -12.59
CA ASP A 262 -17.44 -17.80 -13.59
C ASP A 262 -17.27 -16.34 -13.18
N TRP A 263 -16.07 -15.81 -13.42
CA TRP A 263 -15.70 -14.46 -13.02
C TRP A 263 -16.52 -13.38 -13.75
N LYS A 264 -16.91 -13.63 -15.00
CA LYS A 264 -17.67 -12.67 -15.81
C LYS A 264 -19.06 -12.45 -15.22
N SER A 265 -19.76 -13.53 -14.90
CA SER A 265 -21.06 -13.43 -14.23
C SER A 265 -20.91 -12.85 -12.83
N ALA A 266 -19.88 -13.26 -12.06
CA ALA A 266 -19.62 -12.68 -10.74
C ALA A 266 -19.46 -11.15 -10.79
N LYS A 267 -18.73 -10.62 -11.78
CA LYS A 267 -18.57 -9.18 -12.00
C LYS A 267 -19.92 -8.50 -12.21
N ILE A 268 -20.75 -9.02 -13.11
CA ILE A 268 -22.08 -8.46 -13.43
C ILE A 268 -22.94 -8.36 -12.16
N TYR A 269 -22.97 -9.41 -11.34
CA TYR A 269 -23.79 -9.40 -10.12
C TYR A 269 -23.21 -8.51 -9.01
N TYR A 270 -21.89 -8.36 -8.90
CA TYR A 270 -21.29 -7.35 -8.01
C TYR A 270 -21.61 -5.92 -8.47
N GLU A 271 -21.59 -5.64 -9.77
CA GLU A 271 -21.99 -4.33 -10.32
C GLU A 271 -23.47 -4.05 -10.05
N LYS A 272 -24.35 -5.05 -10.25
CA LYS A 272 -25.77 -4.95 -9.86
C LYS A 272 -25.90 -4.68 -8.36
N ALA A 273 -25.20 -5.43 -7.49
CA ALA A 273 -25.22 -5.20 -6.05
C ALA A 273 -24.76 -3.79 -5.66
N MET A 274 -23.72 -3.26 -6.33
CA MET A 274 -23.23 -1.89 -6.15
C MET A 274 -24.24 -0.83 -6.56
N SER A 275 -25.03 -1.09 -7.61
CA SER A 275 -26.09 -0.18 -8.04
C SER A 275 -27.26 -0.12 -7.06
N GLU A 276 -27.56 -1.23 -6.37
CA GLU A 276 -28.62 -1.30 -5.35
C GLU A 276 -28.15 -0.71 -4.01
N HIS A 277 -26.94 -1.07 -3.56
CA HIS A 277 -26.36 -0.55 -2.32
C HIS A 277 -24.84 -0.52 -2.40
N ARG A 278 -24.28 0.68 -2.51
CA ARG A 278 -22.84 0.88 -2.61
C ARG A 278 -22.16 0.71 -1.24
N THR A 279 -21.34 -0.34 -1.10
CA THR A 279 -20.53 -0.54 0.11
C THR A 279 -19.02 -0.73 -0.22
N PRO A 280 -18.11 -0.40 0.71
CA PRO A 280 -16.67 -0.64 0.54
C PRO A 280 -16.33 -2.12 0.33
N GLU A 281 -17.07 -3.04 0.96
CA GLU A 281 -16.86 -4.48 0.85
C GLU A 281 -17.12 -4.96 -0.58
N ILE A 282 -18.25 -4.56 -1.17
CA ILE A 282 -18.59 -4.95 -2.54
C ILE A 282 -17.61 -4.34 -3.54
N LYS A 283 -17.18 -3.08 -3.33
CA LYS A 283 -16.14 -2.45 -4.14
C LYS A 283 -14.83 -3.25 -4.13
N THR A 284 -14.44 -3.77 -2.96
CA THR A 284 -13.24 -4.58 -2.81
C THR A 284 -13.39 -5.92 -3.54
N LEU A 285 -14.52 -6.60 -3.37
CA LEU A 285 -14.81 -7.86 -4.04
C LEU A 285 -14.86 -7.72 -5.57
N LEU A 286 -15.45 -6.62 -6.08
CA LEU A 286 -15.48 -6.31 -7.51
C LEU A 286 -14.06 -6.14 -8.07
N SER A 287 -13.21 -5.37 -7.38
CA SER A 287 -11.81 -5.16 -7.77
C SER A 287 -11.01 -6.48 -7.82
N GLU A 288 -11.24 -7.39 -6.87
CA GLU A 288 -10.63 -8.73 -6.88
C GLU A 288 -11.03 -9.53 -8.13
N VAL A 289 -12.33 -9.53 -8.47
CA VAL A 289 -12.84 -10.25 -9.64
C VAL A 289 -12.33 -9.64 -10.95
N GLU A 290 -12.32 -8.32 -11.06
CA GLU A 290 -11.76 -7.63 -12.23
C GLU A 290 -10.28 -7.95 -12.44
N LYS A 291 -9.50 -8.03 -11.35
CA LYS A 291 -8.10 -8.45 -11.42
C LYS A 291 -7.97 -9.89 -11.94
N LYS A 292 -8.86 -10.80 -11.51
CA LYS A 292 -8.87 -12.19 -11.98
C LYS A 292 -9.25 -12.32 -13.44
N ILE A 293 -10.29 -11.62 -13.88
CA ILE A 293 -10.69 -11.57 -15.29
C ILE A 293 -9.52 -11.08 -16.15
N LYS A 294 -8.89 -9.97 -15.75
CA LYS A 294 -7.75 -9.41 -16.48
C LYS A 294 -6.55 -10.36 -16.51
N GLU A 295 -6.33 -11.13 -15.45
CA GLU A 295 -5.27 -12.15 -15.40
C GLU A 295 -5.54 -13.31 -16.36
N GLU A 296 -6.78 -13.79 -16.43
CA GLU A 296 -7.21 -14.85 -17.36
C GLU A 296 -7.16 -14.38 -18.81
N GLU A 297 -7.68 -13.18 -19.10
CA GLU A 297 -7.60 -12.56 -20.42
C GLU A 297 -6.15 -12.39 -20.87
N ARG A 298 -5.27 -11.91 -19.97
CA ARG A 298 -3.84 -11.80 -20.27
C ARG A 298 -3.23 -13.16 -20.60
N LYS A 299 -3.52 -14.21 -19.80
CA LYS A 299 -2.99 -15.56 -20.04
C LYS A 299 -3.50 -16.14 -21.36
N ALA A 300 -4.79 -15.94 -21.67
CA ALA A 300 -5.38 -16.37 -22.93
C ALA A 300 -4.82 -15.60 -24.14
N TYR A 301 -4.31 -14.38 -23.93
CA TYR A 301 -3.68 -13.57 -24.96
C TYR A 301 -2.22 -13.93 -25.25
N ILE A 302 -1.59 -14.75 -24.42
CA ILE A 302 -0.19 -15.15 -24.60
C ILE A 302 -0.10 -16.12 -25.79
N ASP A 303 0.60 -15.70 -26.83
CA ASP A 303 0.87 -16.48 -28.03
C ASP A 303 2.28 -16.11 -28.54
N PRO A 304 3.31 -16.89 -28.18
CA PRO A 304 4.69 -16.60 -28.57
C PRO A 304 4.90 -16.58 -30.09
N THR A 305 4.12 -17.35 -30.86
CA THR A 305 4.27 -17.42 -32.32
C THR A 305 3.79 -16.13 -32.97
N LYS A 306 2.59 -15.67 -32.59
CA LYS A 306 2.06 -14.38 -33.03
C LYS A 306 2.83 -13.20 -32.47
N ALA A 307 3.48 -13.33 -31.31
CA ALA A 307 4.36 -12.30 -30.79
C ALA A 307 5.59 -12.12 -31.70
N GLU A 308 6.16 -13.21 -32.18
CA GLU A 308 7.30 -13.21 -33.10
C GLU A 308 6.94 -12.56 -34.45
N GLU A 309 5.75 -12.87 -35.00
CA GLU A 309 5.24 -12.23 -36.22
C GLU A 309 5.12 -10.70 -36.09
N GLU A 310 4.51 -10.23 -35.00
CA GLU A 310 4.39 -8.78 -34.72
C GLU A 310 5.76 -8.13 -34.50
N LYS A 311 6.68 -8.84 -33.86
CA LYS A 311 8.06 -8.35 -33.68
C LYS A 311 8.74 -8.14 -35.03
N GLU A 312 8.58 -9.06 -35.98
CA GLU A 312 9.18 -8.89 -37.32
C GLU A 312 8.55 -7.74 -38.10
N LEU A 313 7.22 -7.55 -38.03
CA LEU A 313 6.57 -6.35 -38.59
C LEU A 313 7.11 -5.05 -37.97
N GLY A 314 7.30 -5.05 -36.65
CA GLY A 314 7.96 -3.96 -35.94
C GLY A 314 9.38 -3.70 -36.42
N ASN A 315 10.16 -4.75 -36.66
CA ASN A 315 11.54 -4.66 -37.19
C ASN A 315 11.57 -4.05 -38.60
N GLU A 316 10.63 -4.43 -39.46
CA GLU A 316 10.51 -3.85 -40.80
C GLU A 316 10.19 -2.36 -40.78
N LEU A 317 9.24 -1.96 -39.94
CA LEU A 317 8.87 -0.55 -39.78
C LEU A 317 10.01 0.27 -39.16
N PHE A 318 10.74 -0.31 -38.20
CA PHE A 318 11.94 0.30 -37.63
C PHE A 318 13.00 0.57 -38.70
N LYS A 319 13.24 -0.39 -39.61
CA LYS A 319 14.17 -0.23 -40.75
C LYS A 319 13.70 0.84 -41.74
N LYS A 320 12.39 0.95 -41.95
CA LYS A 320 11.77 2.01 -42.77
C LYS A 320 11.78 3.39 -42.11
N GLY A 321 12.15 3.48 -40.83
CA GLY A 321 12.18 4.73 -40.05
C GLY A 321 10.84 5.14 -39.45
N ASP A 322 9.77 4.34 -39.62
CA ASP A 322 8.49 4.59 -38.95
C ASP A 322 8.50 3.99 -37.54
N TYR A 323 9.17 4.72 -36.65
CA TYR A 323 9.31 4.32 -35.24
C TYR A 323 7.96 4.33 -34.51
N SER A 324 7.02 5.17 -34.92
CA SER A 324 5.71 5.29 -34.28
C SER A 324 4.84 4.05 -34.51
N ALA A 325 4.80 3.55 -35.75
CA ALA A 325 4.11 2.32 -36.07
C ALA A 325 4.85 1.11 -35.50
N ALA A 326 6.19 1.10 -35.53
CA ALA A 326 6.98 0.03 -34.93
C ALA A 326 6.68 -0.14 -33.42
N VAL A 327 6.51 0.95 -32.67
CA VAL A 327 6.09 0.91 -31.25
C VAL A 327 4.76 0.19 -31.07
N LYS A 328 3.79 0.38 -31.99
CA LYS A 328 2.48 -0.29 -31.92
C LYS A 328 2.64 -1.81 -32.05
N HIS A 329 3.40 -2.26 -33.03
CA HIS A 329 3.68 -3.68 -33.25
C HIS A 329 4.48 -4.31 -32.11
N TYR A 330 5.53 -3.66 -31.61
CA TYR A 330 6.25 -4.17 -30.43
C TYR A 330 5.40 -4.19 -29.17
N THR A 331 4.50 -3.21 -29.00
CA THR A 331 3.56 -3.21 -27.86
C THR A 331 2.60 -4.38 -27.95
N GLU A 332 2.14 -4.70 -29.15
CA GLU A 332 1.28 -5.84 -29.40
C GLU A 332 2.02 -7.17 -29.19
N ALA A 333 3.27 -7.29 -29.68
CA ALA A 333 4.14 -8.42 -29.41
C ALA A 333 4.34 -8.64 -27.89
N ILE A 334 4.59 -7.56 -27.12
CA ILE A 334 4.78 -7.64 -25.66
C ILE A 334 3.52 -8.14 -24.95
N LYS A 335 2.32 -7.80 -25.42
CA LYS A 335 1.09 -8.34 -24.81
C LYS A 335 0.99 -9.86 -25.02
N ARG A 336 1.45 -10.34 -26.18
CA ARG A 336 1.41 -11.77 -26.57
C ARG A 336 2.59 -12.56 -25.99
N ASN A 337 3.71 -11.92 -25.70
CA ASN A 337 4.86 -12.54 -25.03
C ASN A 337 5.54 -11.53 -24.09
N PRO A 338 5.01 -11.33 -22.87
CA PRO A 338 5.53 -10.32 -21.95
C PRO A 338 6.87 -10.69 -21.31
N ASP A 339 7.36 -11.91 -21.50
CA ASP A 339 8.57 -12.41 -20.85
C ASP A 339 9.79 -12.35 -21.78
N ASP A 340 9.66 -11.92 -23.05
CA ASP A 340 10.79 -11.77 -23.97
C ASP A 340 11.47 -10.39 -23.83
N PRO A 341 12.69 -10.31 -23.27
CA PRO A 341 13.41 -9.04 -23.10
C PRO A 341 13.73 -8.34 -24.44
N LYS A 342 13.81 -9.08 -25.55
CA LYS A 342 14.12 -8.50 -26.87
C LYS A 342 13.05 -7.52 -27.32
N LEU A 343 11.78 -7.79 -27.01
CA LEU A 343 10.66 -6.94 -27.40
C LEU A 343 10.74 -5.57 -26.73
N TYR A 344 11.04 -5.55 -25.43
CA TYR A 344 11.26 -4.31 -24.66
C TYR A 344 12.47 -3.55 -25.18
N SER A 345 13.58 -4.24 -25.47
CA SER A 345 14.78 -3.60 -26.02
C SER A 345 14.56 -2.98 -27.41
N ASN A 346 13.79 -3.64 -28.26
CA ASN A 346 13.42 -3.13 -29.58
C ASN A 346 12.49 -1.91 -29.47
N ARG A 347 11.48 -1.96 -28.60
CA ARG A 347 10.60 -0.81 -28.35
C ARG A 347 11.33 0.37 -27.70
N ALA A 348 12.25 0.11 -26.77
CA ALA A 348 13.13 1.12 -26.19
C ALA A 348 13.97 1.81 -27.27
N ALA A 349 14.45 1.08 -28.27
CA ALA A 349 15.18 1.67 -29.40
C ALA A 349 14.30 2.65 -30.20
N CYS A 350 13.03 2.31 -30.44
CA CYS A 350 12.08 3.24 -31.06
C CYS A 350 11.88 4.48 -30.20
N TYR A 351 11.69 4.32 -28.89
CA TYR A 351 11.52 5.45 -27.97
C TYR A 351 12.74 6.36 -27.92
N THR A 352 13.96 5.82 -28.02
CA THR A 352 15.17 6.63 -28.17
C THR A 352 15.12 7.49 -29.43
N LYS A 353 14.67 6.94 -30.57
CA LYS A 353 14.54 7.67 -31.84
C LYS A 353 13.43 8.73 -31.81
N LEU A 354 12.37 8.48 -31.06
CA LEU A 354 11.25 9.40 -30.85
C LEU A 354 11.49 10.43 -29.72
N ALA A 355 12.66 10.40 -29.07
CA ALA A 355 12.97 11.18 -27.87
C ALA A 355 11.99 10.99 -26.70
N ALA A 356 11.26 9.87 -26.66
CA ALA A 356 10.36 9.49 -25.58
C ALA A 356 11.14 8.76 -24.46
N PHE A 357 12.15 9.43 -23.91
CA PHE A 357 13.18 8.83 -23.06
C PHE A 357 12.64 8.14 -21.80
N ASP A 358 11.63 8.71 -21.14
CA ASP A 358 11.05 8.12 -19.93
C ASP A 358 10.41 6.75 -20.17
N LEU A 359 9.73 6.58 -21.32
CA LEU A 359 9.15 5.29 -21.71
C LEU A 359 10.24 4.29 -22.08
N GLY A 360 11.27 4.75 -22.78
CA GLY A 360 12.43 3.91 -23.12
C GLY A 360 13.19 3.42 -21.89
N LEU A 361 13.38 4.26 -20.86
CA LEU A 361 14.04 3.85 -19.61
C LEU A 361 13.25 2.75 -18.89
N LYS A 362 11.92 2.87 -18.81
CA LYS A 362 11.05 1.84 -18.23
C LYS A 362 11.17 0.51 -18.96
N ASP A 363 11.23 0.54 -20.29
CA ASP A 363 11.45 -0.66 -21.09
C ASP A 363 12.84 -1.26 -20.87
N CYS A 364 13.88 -0.43 -20.75
CA CYS A 364 15.23 -0.90 -20.41
C CYS A 364 15.27 -1.54 -19.00
N GLU A 365 14.61 -0.96 -18.01
CA GLU A 365 14.51 -1.53 -16.66
C GLU A 365 13.75 -2.86 -16.66
N THR A 366 12.66 -2.95 -17.41
CA THR A 366 11.89 -4.19 -17.57
C THR A 366 12.74 -5.26 -18.26
N CYS A 367 13.46 -4.88 -19.32
CA CYS A 367 14.38 -5.74 -20.03
C CYS A 367 15.46 -6.32 -19.11
N ILE A 368 16.11 -5.48 -18.30
CA ILE A 368 17.15 -5.89 -17.34
C ILE A 368 16.57 -6.77 -16.23
N LYS A 369 15.31 -6.51 -15.82
CA LYS A 369 14.62 -7.33 -14.82
C LYS A 369 14.26 -8.72 -15.34
N LEU A 370 13.92 -8.84 -16.62
CA LEU A 370 13.60 -10.11 -17.28
C LEU A 370 14.86 -10.95 -17.53
N ASP A 371 15.94 -10.30 -18.00
CA ASP A 371 17.23 -10.94 -18.24
C ASP A 371 18.38 -9.94 -17.94
N ASP A 372 19.04 -10.15 -16.80
CA ASP A 372 20.14 -9.30 -16.32
C ASP A 372 21.45 -9.53 -17.10
N LYS A 373 21.54 -10.59 -17.90
CA LYS A 373 22.67 -10.85 -18.81
C LYS A 373 22.40 -10.32 -20.21
N PHE A 374 21.21 -9.81 -20.48
CA PHE A 374 20.87 -9.27 -21.78
C PHE A 374 21.49 -7.88 -22.00
N ILE A 375 22.70 -7.88 -22.55
CA ILE A 375 23.54 -6.68 -22.72
C ILE A 375 22.84 -5.50 -23.42
N LYS A 376 21.96 -5.78 -24.39
CA LYS A 376 21.24 -4.72 -25.12
C LYS A 376 20.35 -3.88 -24.19
N GLY A 377 19.85 -4.42 -23.07
CA GLY A 377 19.11 -3.64 -22.08
C GLY A 377 19.94 -2.48 -21.50
N TYR A 378 21.18 -2.78 -21.10
CA TYR A 378 22.13 -1.80 -20.56
C TYR A 378 22.62 -0.81 -21.62
N ILE A 379 22.91 -1.29 -22.84
CA ILE A 379 23.33 -0.42 -23.95
C ILE A 379 22.21 0.57 -24.31
N ARG A 380 20.96 0.10 -24.43
CA ARG A 380 19.81 0.98 -24.72
C ARG A 380 19.60 2.00 -23.60
N LYS A 381 19.76 1.59 -22.34
CA LYS A 381 19.72 2.50 -21.18
C LYS A 381 20.79 3.59 -21.27
N GLY A 382 22.03 3.22 -21.59
CA GLY A 382 23.14 4.16 -21.80
C GLY A 382 22.85 5.17 -22.90
N LYS A 383 22.32 4.72 -24.05
CA LYS A 383 21.95 5.59 -25.18
C LYS A 383 20.84 6.58 -24.85
N ILE A 384 19.85 6.15 -24.08
CA ILE A 384 18.76 7.03 -23.64
C ILE A 384 19.31 8.07 -22.65
N LEU A 385 20.12 7.67 -21.68
CA LEU A 385 20.73 8.58 -20.72
C LEU A 385 21.67 9.59 -21.38
N GLN A 386 22.39 9.18 -22.44
CA GLN A 386 23.11 10.10 -23.32
C GLN A 386 22.18 11.13 -23.96
N GLY A 387 21.07 10.68 -24.55
CA GLY A 387 20.06 11.57 -25.14
C GLY A 387 19.44 12.54 -24.14
N MET A 388 19.34 12.14 -22.87
CA MET A 388 18.87 12.99 -21.76
C MET A 388 19.96 13.90 -21.17
N GLN A 389 21.17 13.93 -21.75
CA GLN A 389 22.33 14.68 -21.23
C GLN A 389 22.71 14.30 -19.79
N GLN A 390 22.60 13.02 -19.43
CA GLN A 390 23.02 12.48 -18.14
C GLN A 390 24.24 11.55 -18.31
N PRO A 391 25.42 12.09 -18.67
CA PRO A 391 26.59 11.29 -19.02
C PRO A 391 27.07 10.42 -17.86
N SER A 392 26.99 10.90 -16.60
CA SER A 392 27.40 10.13 -15.41
C SER A 392 26.62 8.82 -15.27
N LYS A 393 25.30 8.87 -15.37
CA LYS A 393 24.46 7.67 -15.30
C LYS A 393 24.63 6.78 -16.53
N ALA A 394 24.89 7.38 -17.70
CA ALA A 394 25.14 6.63 -18.92
C ALA A 394 26.44 5.82 -18.84
N VAL A 395 27.53 6.38 -18.27
CA VAL A 395 28.79 5.66 -17.99
C VAL A 395 28.50 4.40 -17.17
N ALA A 396 27.77 4.52 -16.06
CA ALA A 396 27.44 3.39 -15.21
C ALA A 396 26.64 2.29 -15.95
N ALA A 397 25.70 2.69 -16.81
CA ALA A 397 24.94 1.73 -17.63
C ALA A 397 25.84 1.00 -18.64
N TYR A 398 26.77 1.71 -19.31
CA TYR A 398 27.72 1.09 -20.23
C TYR A 398 28.76 0.23 -19.53
N GLN A 399 29.22 0.63 -18.35
CA GLN A 399 30.12 -0.18 -17.53
C GLN A 399 29.46 -1.52 -17.19
N LYS A 400 28.18 -1.52 -16.80
CA LYS A 400 27.42 -2.76 -16.59
C LYS A 400 27.29 -3.60 -17.86
N ALA A 401 27.14 -2.99 -19.03
CA ALA A 401 27.18 -3.73 -20.30
C ALA A 401 28.56 -4.38 -20.55
N LEU A 402 29.65 -3.68 -20.23
CA LEU A 402 31.02 -4.16 -20.40
C LEU A 402 31.43 -5.21 -19.35
N GLU A 403 30.83 -5.20 -18.17
CA GLU A 403 30.97 -6.30 -17.19
C GLU A 403 30.42 -7.62 -17.75
N ILE A 404 29.39 -7.55 -18.62
CA ILE A 404 28.78 -8.72 -19.26
C ILE A 404 29.59 -9.16 -20.49
N ASP A 405 29.93 -8.22 -21.38
CA ASP A 405 30.78 -8.45 -22.55
C ASP A 405 31.82 -7.32 -22.68
N PRO A 406 33.06 -7.56 -22.23
CA PRO A 406 34.14 -6.57 -22.28
C PRO A 406 34.51 -6.11 -23.68
N ASN A 407 34.20 -6.90 -24.71
CA ASN A 407 34.58 -6.63 -26.10
C ASN A 407 33.44 -6.03 -26.93
N ASN A 408 32.31 -5.69 -26.30
CA ASN A 408 31.17 -5.16 -27.01
C ASN A 408 31.46 -3.76 -27.58
N ALA A 409 31.54 -3.64 -28.90
CA ALA A 409 31.88 -2.39 -29.58
C ALA A 409 30.90 -1.24 -29.27
N GLU A 410 29.60 -1.51 -29.22
CA GLU A 410 28.56 -0.49 -28.97
C GLU A 410 28.63 0.04 -27.53
N ALA A 411 28.90 -0.84 -26.56
CA ALA A 411 29.11 -0.45 -25.17
C ALA A 411 30.44 0.31 -24.96
N LEU A 412 31.53 -0.13 -25.60
CA LEU A 412 32.84 0.54 -25.53
C LEU A 412 32.78 1.95 -26.12
N GLU A 413 32.15 2.10 -27.28
CA GLU A 413 31.96 3.40 -27.93
C GLU A 413 31.10 4.32 -27.06
N GLY A 414 29.97 3.81 -26.57
CA GLY A 414 29.06 4.56 -25.68
C GLY A 414 29.76 5.00 -24.38
N TYR A 415 30.53 4.10 -23.77
CA TYR A 415 31.34 4.39 -22.59
C TYR A 415 32.34 5.50 -22.87
N ARG A 416 33.17 5.37 -23.92
CA ARG A 416 34.18 6.39 -24.27
C ARG A 416 33.55 7.75 -24.54
N ALA A 417 32.46 7.79 -25.31
CA ALA A 417 31.74 9.03 -25.62
C ALA A 417 31.21 9.72 -24.35
N CYS A 418 30.63 8.95 -23.42
CA CYS A 418 30.16 9.49 -22.15
C CYS A 418 31.30 9.91 -21.22
N SER A 419 32.37 9.12 -21.15
CA SER A 419 33.53 9.43 -20.33
C SER A 419 34.20 10.71 -20.81
N MET A 420 34.40 10.90 -22.12
CA MET A 420 34.94 12.17 -22.64
C MET A 420 34.04 13.36 -22.29
N ALA A 421 32.71 13.21 -22.46
CA ALA A 421 31.74 14.25 -22.10
C ALA A 421 31.72 14.55 -20.59
N PHE A 422 31.85 13.53 -19.74
CA PHE A 422 31.96 13.68 -18.29
C PHE A 422 33.19 14.53 -17.92
N HIS A 423 34.37 14.18 -18.44
CA HIS A 423 35.61 14.91 -18.16
C HIS A 423 35.67 16.32 -18.78
N SER A 424 34.75 16.64 -19.70
CA SER A 424 34.65 17.97 -20.32
C SER A 424 33.99 19.02 -19.42
N ASN A 425 33.29 18.62 -18.35
CA ASN A 425 32.62 19.53 -17.40
C ASN A 425 33.11 19.35 -15.95
N PRO A 426 34.27 19.94 -15.58
CA PRO A 426 34.91 19.74 -14.28
C PRO A 426 34.02 20.03 -13.06
N GLN A 427 33.09 20.97 -13.15
CA GLN A 427 32.18 21.32 -12.06
C GLN A 427 31.11 20.25 -11.78
N GLU A 428 30.64 19.57 -12.82
CA GLU A 428 29.65 18.51 -12.69
C GLU A 428 30.29 17.19 -12.24
N VAL A 429 31.51 16.90 -12.72
CA VAL A 429 32.36 15.82 -12.21
C VAL A 429 32.58 15.98 -10.71
N TRP A 430 32.98 17.18 -10.29
CA TRP A 430 33.23 17.48 -8.88
C TRP A 430 31.96 17.36 -8.03
N LYS A 431 30.83 17.89 -8.51
CA LYS A 431 29.53 17.78 -7.81
C LYS A 431 29.09 16.32 -7.64
N ASN A 432 29.24 15.49 -8.68
CA ASN A 432 28.85 14.09 -8.66
C ASN A 432 29.79 13.24 -7.81
N ALA A 433 31.10 13.49 -7.89
CA ALA A 433 32.08 12.82 -7.06
C ALA A 433 31.89 13.16 -5.57
N MET A 434 31.53 14.41 -5.25
CA MET A 434 31.13 14.83 -3.91
C MET A 434 29.78 14.27 -3.45
N ALA A 435 29.00 13.62 -4.30
CA ALA A 435 27.79 12.90 -3.87
C ALA A 435 28.10 11.49 -3.34
N ASP A 436 29.28 10.93 -3.63
CA ASP A 436 29.73 9.65 -3.10
C ASP A 436 30.30 9.83 -1.67
N PRO A 437 29.68 9.24 -0.63
CA PRO A 437 30.15 9.36 0.76
C PRO A 437 31.58 8.82 0.98
N GLU A 438 31.98 7.82 0.19
CA GLU A 438 33.31 7.21 0.26
C GLU A 438 34.37 8.19 -0.26
N VAL A 439 34.09 8.84 -1.39
CA VAL A 439 34.93 9.90 -1.96
C VAL A 439 35.06 11.08 -0.99
N GLN A 440 33.94 11.49 -0.34
CA GLN A 440 33.99 12.54 0.68
C GLN A 440 34.88 12.16 1.88
N GLN A 441 34.84 10.90 2.32
CA GLN A 441 35.69 10.42 3.41
C GLN A 441 37.17 10.45 3.02
N ILE A 442 37.49 9.99 1.81
CA ILE A 442 38.86 10.01 1.28
C ILE A 442 39.40 11.45 1.22
N LEU A 443 38.61 12.41 0.74
CA LEU A 443 39.02 13.83 0.66
C LEU A 443 39.05 14.55 2.01
N LYS A 444 38.42 14.01 3.06
CA LYS A 444 38.49 14.55 4.44
C LYS A 444 39.67 13.99 5.24
N ASP A 445 40.26 12.89 4.79
CA ASP A 445 41.41 12.26 5.42
C ASP A 445 42.65 13.18 5.32
N PRO A 446 43.19 13.67 6.46
CA PRO A 446 44.35 14.57 6.46
C PRO A 446 45.60 13.93 5.83
N ALA A 447 45.78 12.61 6.00
CA ALA A 447 46.91 11.90 5.39
C ALA A 447 46.76 11.85 3.87
N MET A 448 45.53 11.64 3.38
CA MET A 448 45.26 11.60 1.95
C MET A 448 45.43 12.99 1.30
N ARG A 449 45.06 14.07 1.99
CA ARG A 449 45.30 15.45 1.50
C ARG A 449 46.78 15.75 1.30
N LEU A 450 47.61 15.37 2.26
CA LEU A 450 49.07 15.52 2.17
C LEU A 450 49.63 14.72 1.00
N ILE A 451 49.15 13.50 0.79
CA ILE A 451 49.54 12.66 -0.36
C ILE A 451 49.16 13.32 -1.68
N LEU A 452 47.93 13.83 -1.81
CA LEU A 452 47.48 14.52 -3.03
C LEU A 452 48.28 15.81 -3.31
N GLU A 453 48.65 16.55 -2.28
CA GLU A 453 49.50 17.76 -2.39
C GLU A 453 50.94 17.41 -2.81
N GLN A 454 51.49 16.32 -2.27
CA GLN A 454 52.78 15.78 -2.70
C GLN A 454 52.74 15.29 -4.15
N MET A 455 51.64 14.65 -4.57
CA MET A 455 51.46 14.19 -5.95
C MET A 455 51.39 15.35 -6.96
N GLN A 456 50.92 16.53 -6.55
CA GLN A 456 50.90 17.74 -7.39
C GLN A 456 52.29 18.38 -7.55
N SER A 457 53.17 18.19 -6.56
CA SER A 457 54.49 18.83 -6.52
C SER A 457 55.63 17.90 -6.97
N ASP A 458 55.48 16.57 -6.84
CA ASP A 458 56.46 15.57 -7.28
C ASP A 458 55.77 14.38 -8.00
N PRO A 459 55.92 14.26 -9.32
CA PRO A 459 55.40 13.13 -10.11
C PRO A 459 55.97 11.76 -9.69
N ASN A 460 57.12 11.70 -9.03
CA ASN A 460 57.71 10.44 -8.56
C ASN A 460 57.13 9.97 -7.21
N ALA A 461 56.56 10.87 -6.40
CA ALA A 461 55.92 10.54 -5.13
C ALA A 461 54.68 9.64 -5.32
N VAL A 462 54.00 9.77 -6.47
CA VAL A 462 52.87 8.91 -6.86
C VAL A 462 53.27 7.43 -6.82
N LYS A 463 54.43 7.07 -7.37
CA LYS A 463 54.91 5.68 -7.45
C LYS A 463 55.24 5.09 -6.09
N GLU A 464 55.62 5.93 -5.13
CA GLU A 464 55.97 5.50 -3.79
C GLU A 464 54.73 5.26 -2.92
N HIS A 465 53.74 6.15 -3.01
CA HIS A 465 52.45 6.02 -2.32
C HIS A 465 51.60 4.86 -2.85
N LEU A 466 51.68 4.57 -4.14
CA LEU A 466 51.00 3.41 -4.77
C LEU A 466 51.54 2.04 -4.30
N LYS A 467 52.69 1.98 -3.61
CA LYS A 467 53.19 0.72 -3.01
C LYS A 467 52.37 0.29 -1.80
N ASN A 468 51.63 1.22 -1.17
CA ASN A 468 50.72 0.90 -0.08
C ASN A 468 49.33 0.57 -0.65
N PRO A 469 48.84 -0.68 -0.52
CA PRO A 469 47.57 -1.10 -1.12
C PRO A 469 46.38 -0.25 -0.67
N ALA A 470 46.32 0.14 0.60
CA ALA A 470 45.21 0.92 1.15
C ALA A 470 45.20 2.38 0.65
N ILE A 471 46.38 2.94 0.31
CA ILE A 471 46.48 4.27 -0.31
C ILE A 471 46.18 4.15 -1.81
N ALA A 472 46.67 3.09 -2.47
CA ALA A 472 46.41 2.84 -3.88
C ALA A 472 44.90 2.71 -4.17
N ASP A 473 44.15 1.95 -3.37
CA ASP A 473 42.70 1.81 -3.53
C ASP A 473 41.98 3.17 -3.42
N LYS A 474 42.39 4.03 -2.48
CA LYS A 474 41.86 5.39 -2.34
C LYS A 474 42.19 6.27 -3.54
N ILE A 475 43.41 6.17 -4.10
CA ILE A 475 43.82 6.90 -5.30
C ILE A 475 43.02 6.44 -6.52
N TYR A 476 42.86 5.12 -6.71
CA TYR A 476 42.05 4.57 -7.80
C TYR A 476 40.59 5.00 -7.71
N LYS A 477 40.00 5.02 -6.51
CA LYS A 477 38.65 5.54 -6.30
C LYS A 477 38.51 7.03 -6.68
N LEU A 478 39.53 7.84 -6.42
CA LEU A 478 39.55 9.25 -6.83
C LEU A 478 39.74 9.43 -8.35
N LEU A 479 40.46 8.50 -9.02
CA LEU A 479 40.59 8.45 -10.48
C LEU A 479 39.28 8.04 -11.15
N GLU A 480 38.61 7.01 -10.63
CA GLU A 480 37.30 6.53 -11.13
C GLU A 480 36.20 7.58 -11.00
N SER A 481 36.26 8.40 -9.95
CA SER A 481 35.34 9.53 -9.75
C SER A 481 35.69 10.77 -10.58
N GLY A 482 36.82 10.75 -11.31
CA GLY A 482 37.26 11.84 -12.18
C GLY A 482 37.79 13.07 -11.45
N ILE A 483 38.02 13.01 -10.13
CA ILE A 483 38.53 14.14 -9.33
C ILE A 483 40.01 14.40 -9.62
N ILE A 484 40.79 13.34 -9.81
CA ILE A 484 42.22 13.41 -10.09
C ILE A 484 42.53 12.83 -11.47
N GLN A 485 43.59 13.33 -12.11
CA GLN A 485 44.11 12.83 -13.38
C GLN A 485 45.62 12.60 -13.22
N ILE A 486 46.12 11.51 -13.78
CA ILE A 486 47.55 11.26 -13.93
C ILE A 486 47.92 11.70 -15.36
N HIS A 487 48.79 12.69 -15.48
CA HIS A 487 49.35 13.14 -16.77
C HIS A 487 50.70 12.50 -17.05
#